data_AF-A0A316VX61-F1
#
_entry.id   AF-A0A316VX61-F1
#
_cell.length_a   1.000
_cell.length_b   1.000
_cell.length_c   1.000
_cell.angle_alpha   90.00
_cell.angle_beta   90.00
_cell.angle_gamma   90.00
#
_symmetry.space_group_name_H-M   'P 1'
#
loop_
_entity.id
_entity.type
_entity.pdbx_description
1 polymer ?
#
loop_
_entity_poly.entity_id
_entity_poly.type
_entity_poly.pdbx_seq_one_letter_code
_entity_poly.pdbx_strand_id
1 'polypeptide(L)'
;MLDWYSYPASRGILYEPLERRASRITPTADQRTLIIVACVYAVVIAIIWHVPYIKLVIYPFKLLTVAFHEFGHAAVGLCTGAKIESIELDPNEGGATRMRGGVPWLTLPAGYLGSSFVGAALIACAFDIRASKVVTFVLAAFFLLTLWWARRDWLTWVLLICMAGLIVGFWFIANGVALQFLVLFIGVMSCLYSLWDICDDLIFRKVNESDATAFAKVVGCFPPQLWGVLWLIISLVFFAAGIIIGIVAFKDPLSEQRADDFLNTR
;
A
#
# COMPACT_ATOMS: atom_id res chain seq x y z
N MET A 1 64.68 20.32 -5.57
CA MET A 1 63.43 20.47 -4.80
C MET A 1 62.48 19.42 -5.31
N LEU A 2 62.13 18.43 -4.48
CA LEU A 2 61.21 17.34 -4.82
C LEU A 2 59.79 17.81 -4.50
N ASP A 3 58.91 17.83 -5.49
CA ASP A 3 57.47 18.08 -5.32
C ASP A 3 56.81 16.84 -4.71
N TRP A 4 56.47 16.91 -3.43
CA TRP A 4 55.86 15.81 -2.66
C TRP A 4 54.34 15.96 -2.46
N TYR A 5 53.65 16.78 -3.27
CA TYR A 5 52.21 17.00 -3.16
C TYR A 5 51.40 16.50 -4.37
N SER A 6 51.68 15.29 -4.84
CA SER A 6 50.74 14.58 -5.73
C SER A 6 49.72 13.83 -4.88
N TYR A 7 48.59 14.46 -4.55
CA TYR A 7 47.45 13.74 -3.97
C TYR A 7 46.97 12.67 -4.97
N PRO A 8 46.76 11.41 -4.54
CA PRO A 8 46.45 10.33 -5.47
C PRO A 8 45.04 10.51 -6.07
N ALA A 9 44.96 10.28 -7.39
CA ALA A 9 43.73 10.26 -8.21
C ALA A 9 42.65 9.24 -7.73
N SER A 10 42.91 8.49 -6.65
CA SER A 10 42.01 7.50 -6.07
C SER A 10 40.77 8.09 -5.38
N ARG A 11 40.76 9.40 -5.04
CA ARG A 11 39.53 10.08 -4.59
C ARG A 11 38.52 10.31 -5.73
N GLY A 12 38.91 10.34 -7.00
CA GLY A 12 37.92 10.46 -8.08
C GLY A 12 37.09 9.19 -8.24
N ILE A 13 37.76 8.03 -8.17
CA ILE A 13 37.21 6.72 -8.55
C ILE A 13 36.14 6.21 -7.58
N LEU A 14 36.25 6.53 -6.28
CA LEU A 14 35.27 6.12 -5.27
C LEU A 14 34.15 7.15 -5.05
N TYR A 15 34.41 8.44 -5.29
CA TYR A 15 33.46 9.50 -4.98
C TYR A 15 32.45 9.70 -6.11
N GLU A 16 32.84 9.54 -7.37
CA GLU A 16 31.93 9.69 -8.51
C GLU A 16 30.76 8.67 -8.50
N PRO A 17 30.97 7.38 -8.15
CA PRO A 17 29.87 6.44 -7.96
C PRO A 17 28.99 6.77 -6.76
N LEU A 18 29.56 7.30 -5.67
CA LEU A 18 28.82 7.70 -4.48
C LEU A 18 27.97 8.94 -4.73
N GLU A 19 28.51 9.95 -5.42
CA GLU A 19 27.77 11.15 -5.83
C GLU A 19 26.66 10.82 -6.81
N ARG A 20 26.91 9.92 -7.78
CA ARG A 20 25.88 9.43 -8.71
C ARG A 20 24.78 8.63 -8.02
N ARG A 21 25.09 7.89 -6.95
CA ARG A 21 24.09 7.19 -6.13
C ARG A 21 23.32 8.18 -5.25
N ALA A 22 24.01 9.14 -4.64
CA ALA A 22 23.42 10.19 -3.82
C ALA A 22 22.45 11.07 -4.62
N SER A 23 22.80 11.42 -5.87
CA SER A 23 21.92 12.19 -6.75
C SER A 23 20.65 11.44 -7.13
N ARG A 24 20.70 10.10 -7.24
CA ARG A 24 19.52 9.26 -7.53
C ARG A 24 18.52 9.22 -6.37
N ILE A 25 18.99 9.21 -5.12
CA ILE A 25 18.12 9.14 -3.93
C ILE A 25 17.64 10.55 -3.51
N THR A 26 18.27 11.61 -3.99
CA THR A 26 17.81 12.99 -3.72
C THR A 26 16.46 13.24 -4.41
N PRO A 27 15.40 13.62 -3.68
CA PRO A 27 14.09 13.88 -4.26
C PRO A 27 14.02 15.25 -4.95
N THR A 28 13.34 15.31 -6.10
CA THR A 28 12.98 16.54 -6.81
C THR A 28 11.94 17.36 -6.03
N ALA A 29 11.66 18.60 -6.43
CA ALA A 29 10.66 19.45 -5.76
C ALA A 29 9.26 18.82 -5.79
N ASP A 30 8.86 18.23 -6.92
CA ASP A 30 7.57 17.55 -7.07
C ASP A 30 7.50 16.30 -6.19
N GLN A 31 8.58 15.50 -6.17
CA GLN A 31 8.67 14.31 -5.31
C GLN A 31 8.61 14.67 -3.82
N ARG A 32 9.23 15.78 -3.40
CA ARG A 32 9.13 16.28 -2.01
C ARG A 32 7.69 16.56 -1.63
N THR A 33 6.90 17.14 -2.53
CA THR A 33 5.47 17.38 -2.29
C THR A 33 4.73 16.06 -2.04
N LEU A 34 4.95 15.05 -2.89
CA LEU A 34 4.32 13.73 -2.71
C LEU A 34 4.75 13.04 -1.41
N ILE A 35 6.02 13.13 -1.03
CA ILE A 35 6.53 12.59 0.24
C ILE A 35 5.83 13.27 1.42
N ILE A 36 5.75 14.60 1.44
CA ILE A 36 5.06 15.36 2.48
C ILE A 36 3.59 14.94 2.54
N VAL A 37 2.91 14.87 1.39
CA VAL A 37 1.50 14.45 1.32
C VAL A 37 1.32 13.02 1.83
N ALA A 38 2.23 12.09 1.50
CA ALA A 38 2.17 10.70 2.00
C ALA A 38 2.28 10.64 3.53
N CYS A 39 3.21 11.41 4.12
CA CYS A 39 3.34 11.52 5.56
C CYS A 39 2.10 12.17 6.22
N VAL A 40 1.57 13.23 5.60
CA VAL A 40 0.33 13.87 6.07
C VAL A 40 -0.84 12.89 6.00
N TYR A 41 -0.98 12.13 4.90
CA TYR A 41 -1.99 11.09 4.78
C TYR A 41 -1.86 10.05 5.90
N ALA A 42 -0.66 9.55 6.19
CA ALA A 42 -0.46 8.59 7.27
C ALA A 42 -1.00 9.11 8.62
N VAL A 43 -0.71 10.38 8.96
CA VAL A 43 -1.20 11.00 10.20
C VAL A 43 -2.70 11.29 10.16
N VAL A 44 -3.20 11.87 9.08
CA VAL A 44 -4.61 12.25 8.93
C VAL A 44 -5.51 11.02 8.91
N ILE A 45 -5.12 9.96 8.21
CA ILE A 45 -5.82 8.68 8.20
C ILE A 45 -5.86 8.10 9.61
N ALA A 46 -4.73 8.08 10.33
CA ALA A 46 -4.68 7.60 11.72
C ALA A 46 -5.72 8.30 12.61
N ILE A 47 -5.84 9.62 12.47
CA ILE A 47 -6.81 10.41 13.23
C ILE A 47 -8.24 10.07 12.76
N ILE A 48 -8.53 10.18 11.46
CA ILE A 48 -9.87 10.02 10.91
C ILE A 48 -10.45 8.63 11.20
N TRP A 49 -9.62 7.59 11.18
CA TRP A 49 -10.04 6.20 11.43
C TRP A 49 -10.74 6.02 12.78
N HIS A 50 -10.29 6.77 13.79
CA HIS A 50 -10.77 6.65 15.16
C HIS A 50 -11.80 7.71 15.55
N VAL A 51 -12.04 8.75 14.73
CA VAL A 51 -13.05 9.76 15.03
C VAL A 51 -14.45 9.27 14.59
N PRO A 52 -15.42 9.17 15.51
CA PRO A 52 -16.79 8.78 15.19
C PRO A 52 -17.40 9.67 14.10
N TYR A 53 -18.24 9.08 13.24
CA TYR A 53 -18.88 9.71 12.08
C TYR A 53 -17.92 10.17 10.96
N ILE A 54 -16.75 10.74 11.27
CA ILE A 54 -15.75 11.15 10.27
C ILE A 54 -15.14 9.92 9.58
N LYS A 55 -14.97 8.81 10.31
CA LYS A 55 -14.51 7.53 9.73
C LYS A 55 -15.39 7.03 8.57
N LEU A 56 -16.65 7.48 8.47
CA LEU A 56 -17.54 7.13 7.35
C LEU A 56 -17.07 7.71 6.01
N VAL A 57 -16.29 8.79 6.03
CA VAL A 57 -15.75 9.41 4.80
C VAL A 57 -14.70 8.50 4.15
N ILE A 58 -13.85 7.87 4.95
CA ILE A 58 -12.79 6.97 4.46
C ILE A 58 -13.27 5.52 4.35
N TYR A 59 -14.52 5.24 4.72
CA TYR A 59 -15.05 3.90 4.84
C TYR A 59 -15.01 3.08 3.53
N PRO A 60 -15.34 3.63 2.35
CA PRO A 60 -15.18 2.90 1.09
C PRO A 60 -13.73 2.45 0.83
N PHE A 61 -12.77 3.27 1.22
CA PHE A 61 -11.34 2.99 1.08
C PHE A 61 -10.85 2.01 2.14
N LYS A 62 -11.43 2.03 3.35
CA LYS A 62 -11.20 1.02 4.38
C LYS A 62 -11.59 -0.36 3.87
N LEU A 63 -12.79 -0.52 3.30
CA LEU A 63 -13.22 -1.82 2.77
C LEU A 63 -12.34 -2.31 1.61
N LEU A 64 -11.89 -1.41 0.73
CA LEU A 64 -10.91 -1.77 -0.29
C LEU A 64 -9.60 -2.28 0.33
N THR A 65 -9.13 -1.59 1.37
CA THR A 65 -7.90 -1.96 2.07
C THR A 65 -8.02 -3.34 2.74
N VAL A 66 -9.16 -3.61 3.39
CA VAL A 66 -9.49 -4.92 3.95
C VAL A 66 -9.52 -5.98 2.85
N ALA A 67 -10.06 -5.67 1.67
CA ALA A 67 -10.07 -6.62 0.55
C ALA A 67 -8.65 -7.03 0.09
N PHE A 68 -7.69 -6.10 0.07
CA PHE A 68 -6.28 -6.44 -0.21
C PHE A 68 -5.69 -7.37 0.86
N HIS A 69 -6.04 -7.13 2.11
CA HIS A 69 -5.61 -7.94 3.24
C HIS A 69 -6.16 -9.38 3.12
N GLU A 70 -7.48 -9.53 2.94
CA GLU A 70 -8.10 -10.85 2.76
C GLU A 70 -7.55 -11.62 1.55
N PHE A 71 -7.27 -10.91 0.45
CA PHE A 71 -6.65 -11.52 -0.70
C PHE A 71 -5.24 -12.02 -0.41
N GLY A 72 -4.48 -11.38 0.47
CA GLY A 72 -3.18 -11.85 0.95
C GLY A 72 -3.28 -13.24 1.57
N HIS A 73 -4.24 -13.44 2.47
CA HIS A 73 -4.54 -14.76 3.04
C HIS A 73 -4.89 -15.77 1.95
N ALA A 74 -5.82 -15.41 1.05
CA ALA A 74 -6.29 -16.30 0.01
C ALA A 74 -5.16 -16.72 -0.95
N ALA A 75 -4.31 -15.78 -1.37
CA ALA A 75 -3.20 -16.03 -2.27
C ALA A 75 -2.17 -17.00 -1.67
N VAL A 76 -1.70 -16.73 -0.45
CA VAL A 76 -0.74 -17.62 0.23
C VAL A 76 -1.41 -18.94 0.62
N GLY A 77 -2.70 -18.94 0.95
CA GLY A 77 -3.50 -20.13 1.16
C GLY A 77 -3.45 -21.04 -0.06
N LEU A 78 -3.79 -20.52 -1.25
CA LEU A 78 -3.73 -21.28 -2.50
C LEU A 78 -2.32 -21.82 -2.78
N CYS A 79 -1.28 -21.00 -2.58
CA CYS A 79 0.12 -21.43 -2.75
C CYS A 79 0.55 -22.53 -1.77
N THR A 80 -0.09 -22.62 -0.62
CA THR A 80 0.18 -23.63 0.42
C THR A 80 -0.80 -24.82 0.38
N GLY A 81 -1.63 -24.91 -0.67
CA GLY A 81 -2.57 -26.01 -0.87
C GLY A 81 -3.90 -25.88 -0.15
N ALA A 82 -4.26 -24.68 0.32
CA ALA A 82 -5.58 -24.40 0.87
C ALA A 82 -6.64 -24.31 -0.23
N LYS A 83 -7.87 -24.70 0.12
CA LYS A 83 -9.08 -24.41 -0.66
C LYS A 83 -9.79 -23.20 -0.05
N ILE A 84 -9.96 -22.13 -0.82
CA ILE A 84 -10.69 -20.94 -0.40
C ILE A 84 -12.19 -21.21 -0.54
N GLU A 85 -12.93 -21.09 0.56
CA GLU A 85 -14.38 -21.34 0.62
C GLU A 85 -15.18 -20.06 0.40
N SER A 86 -14.84 -18.99 1.12
CA SER A 86 -15.43 -17.66 0.95
C SER A 86 -14.45 -16.56 1.39
N ILE A 87 -14.64 -15.37 0.81
CA ILE A 87 -14.06 -14.12 1.29
C ILE A 87 -15.24 -13.20 1.55
N GLU A 88 -15.36 -12.72 2.77
CA GLU A 88 -16.44 -11.86 3.24
C GLU A 88 -15.85 -10.51 3.67
N LEU A 89 -16.52 -9.41 3.29
CA LEU A 89 -16.20 -8.06 3.73
C LEU A 89 -17.38 -7.58 4.56
N ASP A 90 -17.22 -7.62 5.89
CA ASP A 90 -18.26 -7.18 6.81
C ASP A 90 -18.14 -5.67 7.12
N PRO A 91 -19.24 -4.92 6.98
CA PRO A 91 -19.30 -3.49 7.28
C PRO A 91 -18.86 -3.06 8.68
N ASN A 92 -19.17 -3.88 9.68
CA ASN A 92 -18.99 -3.59 11.09
C ASN A 92 -17.77 -4.32 11.66
N GLU A 93 -17.40 -5.43 11.04
CA GLU A 93 -16.54 -6.45 11.61
C GLU A 93 -15.22 -6.67 10.86
N GLY A 94 -15.02 -6.06 9.68
CA GLY A 94 -13.77 -6.14 8.92
C GLY A 94 -13.86 -7.11 7.74
N GLY A 95 -12.86 -7.98 7.57
CA GLY A 95 -12.83 -8.99 6.53
C GLY A 95 -12.71 -10.39 7.14
N ALA A 96 -13.12 -11.42 6.40
CA ALA A 96 -12.90 -12.79 6.79
C ALA A 96 -12.68 -13.70 5.58
N THR A 97 -11.53 -14.37 5.55
CA THR A 97 -11.21 -15.40 4.56
C THR A 97 -11.39 -16.78 5.17
N ARG A 98 -12.45 -17.48 4.74
CA ARG A 98 -12.69 -18.88 5.12
C ARG A 98 -11.95 -19.79 4.15
N MET A 99 -11.02 -20.59 4.69
CA MET A 99 -10.24 -21.54 3.90
C MET A 99 -10.04 -22.86 4.65
N ARG A 100 -9.86 -23.94 3.89
CA ARG A 100 -9.54 -25.28 4.41
C ARG A 100 -8.18 -25.75 3.92
N GLY A 101 -7.33 -26.17 4.84
CA GLY A 101 -5.94 -26.52 4.55
C GLY A 101 -5.04 -25.28 4.50
N GLY A 102 -3.87 -25.40 3.88
CA GLY A 102 -2.83 -24.38 3.91
C GLY A 102 -1.96 -24.46 5.16
N VAL A 103 -0.97 -23.57 5.24
CA VAL A 103 -0.03 -23.48 6.36
C VAL A 103 -0.31 -22.20 7.15
N PRO A 104 -0.96 -22.27 8.33
CA PRO A 104 -1.35 -21.09 9.12
C PRO A 104 -0.20 -20.12 9.43
N TRP A 105 1.00 -20.67 9.61
CA TRP A 105 2.23 -19.89 9.83
C TRP A 105 2.59 -18.95 8.67
N LEU A 106 2.14 -19.27 7.45
CA LEU A 106 2.36 -18.46 6.26
C LEU A 106 1.11 -17.67 5.90
N THR A 107 -0.08 -18.25 6.06
CA THR A 107 -1.33 -17.61 5.64
C THR A 107 -1.74 -16.47 6.55
N LEU A 108 -1.62 -16.59 7.88
CA LEU A 108 -1.99 -15.53 8.83
C LEU A 108 -1.17 -14.23 8.65
N PRO A 109 0.17 -14.25 8.56
CA PRO A 109 0.89 -12.99 8.28
C PRO A 109 0.64 -12.45 6.86
N ALA A 110 0.18 -13.30 5.93
CA ALA A 110 0.04 -12.90 4.53
C ALA A 110 -0.99 -11.78 4.33
N GLY A 111 -1.96 -11.62 5.22
CA GLY A 111 -2.93 -10.53 5.14
C GLY A 111 -2.23 -9.18 5.24
N TYR A 112 -1.57 -8.91 6.38
CA TYR A 112 -0.86 -7.65 6.59
C TYR A 112 0.32 -7.46 5.63
N LEU A 113 1.09 -8.52 5.35
CA LEU A 113 2.24 -8.41 4.44
C LEU A 113 1.79 -8.18 3.00
N GLY A 114 0.72 -8.85 2.56
CA GLY A 114 0.14 -8.69 1.23
C GLY A 114 -0.42 -7.28 1.02
N SER A 115 -1.20 -6.78 1.97
CA SER A 115 -1.71 -5.40 1.90
C SER A 115 -0.57 -4.37 1.95
N SER A 116 0.46 -4.61 2.77
CA SER A 116 1.66 -3.76 2.86
C SER A 116 2.41 -3.67 1.54
N PHE A 117 2.59 -4.82 0.88
CA PHE A 117 3.23 -4.91 -0.43
C PHE A 117 2.44 -4.18 -1.51
N VAL A 118 1.12 -4.42 -1.61
CA VAL A 118 0.25 -3.72 -2.56
C VAL A 118 0.26 -2.22 -2.30
N GLY A 119 0.18 -1.82 -1.03
CA GLY A 119 0.27 -0.42 -0.62
C GLY A 119 1.58 0.24 -1.04
N ALA A 120 2.72 -0.43 -0.84
CA ALA A 120 4.03 0.06 -1.27
C ALA A 120 4.13 0.21 -2.79
N ALA A 121 3.57 -0.74 -3.56
CA ALA A 121 3.52 -0.66 -5.02
C ALA A 121 2.68 0.53 -5.50
N LEU A 122 1.51 0.76 -4.89
CA LEU A 122 0.67 1.92 -5.19
C LEU A 122 1.37 3.25 -4.84
N ILE A 123 2.02 3.32 -3.67
CA ILE A 123 2.82 4.49 -3.27
C ILE A 123 3.92 4.76 -4.30
N ALA A 124 4.65 3.73 -4.74
CA ALA A 124 5.69 3.89 -5.75
C ALA A 124 5.13 4.40 -7.09
N CYS A 125 4.03 3.80 -7.57
CA CYS A 125 3.36 4.23 -8.81
C CYS A 125 2.79 5.65 -8.71
N ALA A 126 2.47 6.15 -7.52
CA ALA A 126 2.03 7.52 -7.32
C ALA A 126 3.12 8.57 -7.56
N PHE A 127 4.38 8.20 -7.78
CA PHE A 127 5.44 9.16 -8.12
C PHE A 127 5.46 9.54 -9.61
N ASP A 128 4.63 8.89 -10.45
CA ASP A 128 4.44 9.25 -11.86
C ASP A 128 2.96 9.13 -12.26
N ILE A 129 2.44 10.12 -12.99
CA ILE A 129 1.02 10.14 -13.42
C ILE A 129 0.69 8.96 -14.34
N ARG A 130 1.60 8.58 -15.26
CA ARG A 130 1.38 7.47 -16.20
C ARG A 130 1.41 6.15 -15.44
N ALA A 131 2.33 5.97 -14.50
CA ALA A 131 2.36 4.81 -13.62
C ALA A 131 1.08 4.71 -12.76
N SER A 132 0.59 5.84 -12.24
CA SER A 132 -0.69 5.92 -11.53
C SER A 132 -1.89 5.50 -12.40
N LYS A 133 -1.88 5.88 -13.67
CA LYS A 133 -2.86 5.41 -14.65
C LYS A 133 -2.75 3.90 -14.88
N VAL A 134 -1.55 3.40 -15.17
CA VAL A 134 -1.31 1.97 -15.42
C VAL A 134 -1.73 1.10 -14.24
N VAL A 135 -1.37 1.47 -13.01
CA VAL A 135 -1.67 0.66 -11.83
C VAL A 135 -3.17 0.55 -11.56
N THR A 136 -3.98 1.50 -12.01
CA THR A 136 -5.44 1.40 -11.83
C THR A 136 -6.10 0.36 -12.72
N PHE A 137 -5.47 -0.07 -13.83
CA PHE A 137 -5.91 -1.27 -14.56
C PHE A 137 -5.65 -2.55 -13.75
N VAL A 138 -4.55 -2.59 -13.00
CA VAL A 138 -4.27 -3.69 -12.06
C VAL A 138 -5.29 -3.67 -10.91
N LEU A 139 -5.62 -2.48 -10.38
CA LEU A 139 -6.71 -2.32 -9.41
C LEU A 139 -8.06 -2.79 -9.96
N ALA A 140 -8.37 -2.46 -11.22
CA ALA A 140 -9.60 -2.92 -11.86
C ALA A 140 -9.65 -4.46 -11.97
N ALA A 141 -8.54 -5.10 -12.35
CA ALA A 141 -8.44 -6.57 -12.36
C ALA A 141 -8.65 -7.16 -10.95
N PHE A 142 -8.07 -6.52 -9.94
CA PHE A 142 -8.28 -6.91 -8.55
C PHE A 142 -9.75 -6.78 -8.14
N PHE A 143 -10.42 -5.68 -8.48
CA PHE A 143 -11.84 -5.47 -8.18
C PHE A 143 -12.72 -6.55 -8.82
N LEU A 144 -12.41 -6.97 -10.04
CA LEU A 144 -13.13 -8.05 -10.72
C LEU A 144 -12.95 -9.40 -10.01
N LEU A 145 -11.73 -9.68 -9.52
CA LEU A 145 -11.47 -10.88 -8.71
C LEU A 145 -12.21 -10.81 -7.37
N THR A 146 -12.19 -9.67 -6.69
CA THR A 146 -12.95 -9.46 -5.45
C THR A 146 -14.44 -9.66 -5.69
N LEU A 147 -15.00 -9.12 -6.78
CA LEU A 147 -16.40 -9.32 -7.18
C LEU A 147 -16.74 -10.79 -7.38
N TRP A 148 -15.83 -11.60 -7.93
CA TRP A 148 -16.10 -13.03 -8.15
C TRP A 148 -16.44 -13.75 -6.84
N TRP A 149 -15.69 -13.50 -5.76
CA TRP A 149 -15.93 -14.09 -4.45
C TRP A 149 -17.05 -13.39 -3.67
N ALA A 150 -17.12 -12.06 -3.74
CA ALA A 150 -18.08 -11.25 -2.99
C ALA A 150 -19.41 -10.99 -3.73
N ARG A 151 -19.68 -11.64 -4.87
CA ARG A 151 -20.84 -11.37 -5.75
C ARG A 151 -22.22 -11.38 -5.08
N ARG A 152 -22.34 -12.01 -3.90
CA ARG A 152 -23.60 -12.10 -3.13
C ARG A 152 -23.84 -10.88 -2.23
N ASP A 153 -22.84 -10.04 -2.01
CA ASP A 153 -22.94 -8.85 -1.18
C ASP A 153 -23.19 -7.60 -2.04
N TRP A 154 -24.38 -7.01 -1.91
CA TRP A 154 -24.79 -5.82 -2.65
C TRP A 154 -23.95 -4.58 -2.27
N LEU A 155 -23.43 -4.50 -1.03
CA LEU A 155 -22.63 -3.38 -0.60
C LEU A 155 -21.29 -3.36 -1.34
N THR A 156 -20.64 -4.53 -1.47
CA THR A 156 -19.42 -4.68 -2.28
C THR A 156 -19.62 -4.21 -3.72
N TRP A 157 -20.77 -4.50 -4.34
CA TRP A 157 -21.09 -3.98 -5.68
C TRP A 157 -21.14 -2.46 -5.73
N VAL A 158 -21.89 -1.83 -4.81
CA VAL A 158 -22.02 -0.37 -4.75
C VAL A 158 -20.64 0.29 -4.56
N LEU A 159 -19.84 -0.23 -3.64
CA LEU A 159 -18.53 0.33 -3.32
C LEU A 159 -17.55 0.22 -4.49
N LEU A 160 -17.51 -0.92 -5.17
CA LEU A 160 -16.62 -1.10 -6.32
C LEU A 160 -17.03 -0.25 -7.51
N ILE A 161 -18.33 -0.08 -7.75
CA ILE A 161 -18.85 0.83 -8.78
C ILE A 161 -18.50 2.28 -8.43
N CYS A 162 -18.72 2.71 -7.18
CA CYS A 162 -18.36 4.05 -6.72
C CYS A 162 -16.85 4.31 -6.82
N MET A 163 -16.02 3.34 -6.42
CA MET A 163 -14.57 3.44 -6.50
C MET A 163 -14.09 3.49 -7.96
N ALA A 164 -14.65 2.66 -8.83
CA ALA A 164 -14.35 2.69 -10.26
C ALA A 164 -14.74 4.04 -10.88
N GLY A 165 -15.92 4.57 -10.56
CA GLY A 165 -16.36 5.89 -11.00
C GLY A 165 -15.44 7.01 -10.51
N LEU A 166 -14.98 6.94 -9.24
CA LEU A 166 -14.03 7.89 -8.67
C LEU A 166 -12.68 7.85 -9.39
N ILE A 167 -12.13 6.65 -9.62
CA ILE A 167 -10.87 6.44 -10.35
C ILE A 167 -10.98 7.01 -11.77
N VAL A 168 -12.07 6.70 -12.48
CA VAL A 168 -12.32 7.22 -13.84
C VAL A 168 -12.44 8.74 -13.82
N GLY A 169 -13.18 9.33 -12.88
CA GLY A 169 -13.28 10.78 -12.75
C GLY A 169 -11.91 11.44 -12.51
N PHE A 170 -11.12 10.88 -11.58
CA PHE A 170 -9.80 11.39 -11.23
C PHE A 170 -8.76 11.22 -12.35
N TRP A 171 -9.00 10.30 -13.28
CA TRP A 171 -8.18 10.13 -14.48
C TRP A 171 -8.13 11.39 -15.34
N PHE A 172 -9.25 12.11 -15.42
CA PHE A 172 -9.42 13.28 -16.29
C PHE A 172 -9.27 14.61 -15.55
N ILE A 173 -9.35 14.63 -14.22
CA ILE A 173 -9.16 15.85 -13.42
C ILE A 173 -7.68 16.25 -13.41
N ALA A 174 -7.41 17.50 -13.79
CA ALA A 174 -6.07 18.08 -13.81
C ALA A 174 -5.04 17.17 -14.53
N ASN A 175 -5.42 16.60 -15.67
CA ASN A 175 -4.57 15.71 -16.48
C ASN A 175 -4.07 14.44 -15.76
N GLY A 176 -4.78 13.98 -14.72
CA GLY A 176 -4.42 12.80 -13.94
C GLY A 176 -3.60 13.10 -12.68
N VAL A 177 -3.31 14.37 -12.38
CA VAL A 177 -2.70 14.76 -11.10
C VAL A 177 -3.59 14.36 -9.93
N ALA A 178 -4.91 14.50 -10.05
CA ALA A 178 -5.82 14.04 -9.00
C ALA A 178 -5.71 12.53 -8.77
N LEU A 179 -5.64 11.74 -9.84
CA LEU A 179 -5.46 10.28 -9.77
C LEU A 179 -4.19 9.90 -9.03
N GLN A 180 -3.10 10.62 -9.26
CA GLN A 180 -1.83 10.42 -8.57
C GLN A 180 -1.99 10.50 -7.04
N PHE A 181 -2.69 11.52 -6.55
CA PHE A 181 -2.97 11.67 -5.11
C PHE A 181 -3.95 10.63 -4.57
N LEU A 182 -4.93 10.20 -5.38
CA LEU A 182 -5.85 9.11 -5.00
C LEU A 182 -5.11 7.77 -4.88
N VAL A 183 -4.25 7.44 -5.83
CA VAL A 183 -3.41 6.24 -5.80
C VAL A 183 -2.46 6.28 -4.59
N LEU A 184 -1.85 7.45 -4.33
CA LEU A 184 -1.05 7.65 -3.13
C LEU A 184 -1.86 7.39 -1.85
N PHE A 185 -3.06 7.96 -1.76
CA PHE A 185 -3.96 7.80 -0.61
C PHE A 185 -4.32 6.34 -0.37
N ILE A 186 -4.77 5.61 -1.41
CA ILE A 186 -5.09 4.18 -1.32
C ILE A 186 -3.83 3.37 -0.93
N GLY A 187 -2.68 3.73 -1.49
CA GLY A 187 -1.39 3.12 -1.16
C GLY A 187 -1.03 3.27 0.31
N VAL A 188 -1.13 4.48 0.88
CA VAL A 188 -0.87 4.74 2.30
C VAL A 188 -1.86 4.00 3.20
N MET A 189 -3.16 4.05 2.87
CA MET A 189 -4.21 3.32 3.58
C MET A 189 -3.90 1.82 3.65
N SER A 190 -3.58 1.21 2.51
CA SER A 190 -3.30 -0.22 2.40
C SER A 190 -1.99 -0.62 3.08
N CYS A 191 -0.96 0.21 2.92
CA CYS A 191 0.36 -0.07 3.45
C CYS A 191 0.38 -0.10 4.98
N LEU A 192 -0.35 0.83 5.60
CA LEU A 192 -0.43 0.96 7.06
C LEU A 192 -1.65 0.26 7.66
N TYR A 193 -2.32 -0.64 6.94
CA TYR A 193 -3.52 -1.31 7.44
C TYR A 193 -3.28 -2.08 8.75
N SER A 194 -2.12 -2.73 8.89
CA SER A 194 -1.73 -3.43 10.10
C SER A 194 -1.75 -2.51 11.32
N LEU A 195 -1.27 -1.26 11.18
CA LEU A 195 -1.31 -0.25 12.25
C LEU A 195 -2.74 -0.05 12.76
N TRP A 196 -3.68 0.11 11.84
CA TRP A 196 -5.07 0.40 12.17
C TRP A 196 -5.74 -0.79 12.84
N ASP A 197 -5.54 -1.99 12.30
CA ASP A 197 -6.15 -3.19 12.84
C ASP A 197 -5.61 -3.54 14.23
N ILE A 198 -4.32 -3.29 14.48
CA ILE A 198 -3.70 -3.43 15.80
C ILE A 198 -4.22 -2.36 16.76
N CYS A 199 -4.31 -1.09 16.34
CA CYS A 199 -4.87 -0.03 17.19
C CYS A 199 -6.33 -0.32 17.58
N ASP A 200 -7.15 -0.78 16.63
CA ASP A 200 -8.54 -1.19 16.88
C ASP A 200 -8.62 -2.37 17.88
N ASP A 201 -7.69 -3.34 17.79
CA ASP A 201 -7.61 -4.49 18.71
C ASP A 201 -7.13 -4.08 20.13
N LEU A 202 -6.06 -3.29 20.23
CA LEU A 202 -5.44 -2.92 21.50
C LEU A 202 -6.21 -1.87 22.29
N ILE A 203 -6.70 -0.83 21.61
CA ILE A 203 -7.29 0.34 22.25
C ILE A 203 -8.80 0.18 22.38
N PHE A 204 -9.45 -0.31 21.32
CA PHE A 204 -10.91 -0.35 21.22
C PHE A 204 -11.51 -1.73 21.50
N ARG A 205 -10.66 -2.75 21.76
CA ARG A 205 -11.04 -4.12 22.14
C ARG A 205 -12.12 -4.66 21.21
N LYS A 206 -11.79 -4.70 19.92
CA LYS A 206 -12.71 -5.20 18.89
C LYS A 206 -13.18 -6.63 19.23
N VAL A 207 -14.40 -6.95 18.85
CA VAL A 207 -15.02 -8.26 19.14
C VAL A 207 -14.36 -9.39 18.34
N ASN A 208 -13.89 -9.09 17.13
CA ASN A 208 -13.27 -10.06 16.24
C ASN A 208 -11.78 -10.25 16.53
N GLU A 209 -11.30 -11.47 16.34
CA GLU A 209 -9.89 -11.79 16.54
C GLU A 209 -9.04 -11.15 15.43
N SER A 210 -7.95 -10.46 15.79
CA SER A 210 -6.94 -10.02 14.82
C SER A 210 -6.05 -11.19 14.36
N ASP A 211 -5.44 -11.05 13.19
CA ASP A 211 -4.40 -12.00 12.74
C ASP A 211 -3.28 -12.17 13.75
N ALA A 212 -2.97 -11.11 14.50
CA ALA A 212 -1.90 -11.13 15.50
C ALA A 212 -2.27 -12.04 16.67
N THR A 213 -3.55 -12.00 17.05
CA THR A 213 -4.09 -12.87 18.09
C THR A 213 -4.19 -14.31 17.59
N ALA A 214 -4.69 -14.53 16.37
CA ALA A 214 -4.77 -15.85 15.77
C ALA A 214 -3.37 -16.49 15.61
N PHE A 215 -2.39 -15.70 15.17
CA PHE A 215 -1.01 -16.15 15.01
C PHE A 215 -0.34 -16.45 16.35
N ALA A 216 -0.58 -15.63 17.37
CA ALA A 216 -0.10 -15.90 18.73
C ALA A 216 -0.62 -17.23 19.27
N LYS A 217 -1.87 -17.62 18.97
CA LYS A 217 -2.43 -18.93 19.37
C LYS A 217 -1.76 -20.10 18.65
N VAL A 218 -1.40 -19.92 17.38
CA VAL A 218 -0.76 -20.96 16.57
C VAL A 218 0.72 -21.14 16.94
N VAL A 219 1.44 -20.04 17.17
CA VAL A 219 2.88 -20.05 17.42
C VAL A 219 3.22 -20.18 18.91
N GLY A 220 2.42 -19.58 19.79
CA GLY A 220 2.53 -19.69 21.25
C GLY A 220 3.74 -19.00 21.90
N CYS A 221 4.66 -18.39 21.14
CA CYS A 221 5.92 -17.87 21.71
C CYS A 221 5.86 -16.43 22.22
N PHE A 222 4.98 -15.59 21.66
CA PHE A 222 4.87 -14.17 22.00
C PHE A 222 3.41 -13.72 22.09
N PRO A 223 3.12 -12.69 22.89
CA PRO A 223 1.77 -12.16 23.00
C PRO A 223 1.35 -11.44 21.68
N PRO A 224 0.04 -11.37 21.37
CA PRO A 224 -0.47 -10.75 20.13
C PRO A 224 0.08 -9.35 19.85
N GLN A 225 0.28 -8.56 20.90
CA GLN A 225 0.83 -7.21 20.86
C GLN A 225 2.19 -7.17 20.16
N LEU A 226 3.07 -8.12 20.47
CA LEU A 226 4.43 -8.14 19.94
C LEU A 226 4.44 -8.54 18.46
N TRP A 227 3.58 -9.48 18.08
CA TRP A 227 3.36 -9.83 16.68
C TRP A 227 2.80 -8.66 15.88
N GLY A 228 1.83 -7.94 16.46
CA GLY A 228 1.32 -6.71 15.89
C GLY A 228 2.44 -5.68 15.64
N VAL A 229 3.24 -5.38 16.66
CA VAL A 229 4.38 -4.43 16.52
C VAL A 229 5.37 -4.89 15.45
N LEU A 230 5.67 -6.19 15.36
CA LEU A 230 6.56 -6.73 14.33
C LEU A 230 6.01 -6.46 12.92
N TRP A 231 4.73 -6.75 12.68
CA TRP A 231 4.12 -6.53 11.37
C TRP A 231 3.94 -5.06 11.05
N LEU A 232 3.68 -4.21 12.05
CA LEU A 232 3.71 -2.77 11.89
C LEU A 232 5.10 -2.27 11.42
N ILE A 233 6.19 -2.76 12.03
CA ILE A 233 7.54 -2.41 11.59
C ILE A 233 7.75 -2.83 10.13
N ILE A 234 7.29 -4.02 9.74
CA ILE A 234 7.39 -4.48 8.35
C ILE A 234 6.57 -3.59 7.41
N SER A 235 5.35 -3.21 7.79
CA SER A 235 4.52 -2.26 7.04
C SER A 235 5.20 -0.89 6.86
N LEU A 236 5.87 -0.38 7.89
CA LEU A 236 6.66 0.86 7.80
C LEU A 236 7.86 0.72 6.86
N VAL A 237 8.52 -0.45 6.84
CA VAL A 237 9.57 -0.74 5.87
C VAL A 237 9.01 -0.76 4.45
N PHE A 238 7.85 -1.37 4.21
CA PHE A 238 7.18 -1.33 2.92
C PHE A 238 6.79 0.10 2.51
N PHE A 239 6.28 0.90 3.43
CA PHE A 239 5.95 2.30 3.20
C PHE A 239 7.18 3.10 2.76
N ALA A 240 8.28 2.97 3.51
CA ALA A 240 9.54 3.62 3.18
C ALA A 240 10.12 3.11 1.84
N ALA A 241 10.04 1.81 1.59
CA ALA A 241 10.48 1.21 0.33
C ALA A 241 9.68 1.73 -0.86
N GLY A 242 8.36 1.85 -0.75
CA GLY A 242 7.50 2.43 -1.79
C GLY A 242 7.91 3.87 -2.13
N ILE A 243 8.20 4.69 -1.12
CA ILE A 243 8.72 6.05 -1.31
C ILE A 243 10.09 6.03 -2.00
N ILE A 244 11.04 5.23 -1.51
CA ILE A 244 12.40 5.16 -2.08
C ILE A 244 12.38 4.68 -3.53
N ILE A 245 11.58 3.65 -3.83
CA ILE A 245 11.39 3.14 -5.20
C ILE A 245 10.78 4.25 -6.07
N GLY A 246 9.74 4.93 -5.59
CA GLY A 246 9.14 6.07 -6.29
C GLY A 246 10.16 7.16 -6.62
N ILE A 247 11.00 7.53 -5.65
CA ILE A 247 12.07 8.53 -5.82
C ILE A 247 13.06 8.12 -6.91
N VAL A 248 13.51 6.86 -6.87
CA VAL A 248 14.58 6.35 -7.75
C VAL A 248 14.07 6.02 -9.14
N ALA A 249 12.84 5.50 -9.28
CA ALA A 249 12.28 5.03 -10.54
C ALA A 249 11.69 6.16 -11.39
N PHE A 250 11.13 7.22 -10.78
CA PHE A 250 10.36 8.25 -11.49
C PHE A 250 10.97 9.63 -11.31
N LYS A 251 11.90 10.04 -12.18
CA LYS A 251 12.61 11.33 -12.09
C LYS A 251 12.06 12.42 -13.01
N ASP A 252 11.16 12.08 -13.92
CA ASP A 252 10.58 13.02 -14.89
C ASP A 252 9.82 14.13 -14.15
N PRO A 253 9.99 15.41 -14.51
CA PRO A 253 9.27 16.52 -13.87
C PRO A 253 7.77 16.44 -14.15
N LEU A 254 6.95 16.97 -13.24
CA LEU A 254 5.49 16.87 -13.35
C LEU A 254 4.94 17.50 -14.64
N SER A 255 5.62 18.51 -15.21
CA SER A 255 5.26 19.11 -16.50
C SER A 255 5.34 18.13 -17.66
N GLU A 256 6.27 17.17 -17.64
CA GLU A 256 6.47 16.17 -18.69
C GLU A 256 5.56 14.95 -18.51
N GLN A 257 5.03 14.74 -17.29
CA GLN A 257 4.10 13.65 -16.99
C GLN A 257 2.64 13.98 -17.37
N ARG A 258 2.31 15.27 -17.58
CA ARG A 258 0.95 15.76 -17.86
C ARG A 258 0.56 15.55 -19.33
N ALA A 259 0.15 14.32 -19.63
CA ALA A 259 -0.95 13.93 -20.52
C ALA A 259 -1.08 14.44 -21.98
N ASP A 260 -0.11 15.09 -22.61
CA ASP A 260 -0.20 15.27 -24.07
C ASP A 260 0.02 13.93 -24.81
N ASP A 261 0.67 12.96 -24.16
CA ASP A 261 1.20 11.75 -24.82
C ASP A 261 0.77 10.39 -24.24
N PHE A 262 -0.14 10.32 -23.25
CA PHE A 262 -0.46 9.01 -22.62
C PHE A 262 -1.01 7.96 -23.61
N LEU A 263 -1.70 8.41 -24.67
CA LEU A 263 -2.15 7.56 -25.79
C LEU A 263 -1.40 7.84 -27.10
N ASN A 264 -0.49 8.81 -27.11
CA ASN A 264 0.26 9.11 -28.31
C ASN A 264 1.40 8.09 -28.42
N THR A 265 1.24 7.15 -29.35
CA THR A 265 2.25 6.13 -29.63
C THR A 265 3.30 6.63 -30.65
N ARG A 266 3.47 7.95 -30.78
CA ARG A 266 4.33 8.59 -31.78
C ARG A 266 5.01 9.85 -31.28
#